data_AF-A0A956DVG2-F1
#
_entry.id   AF-A0A956DVG2-F1
#
_cell.length_a   1.000
_cell.length_b   1.000
_cell.length_c   1.000
_cell.angle_alpha   90.00
_cell.angle_beta   90.00
_cell.angle_gamma   90.00
#
_symmetry.space_group_name_H-M   'P 1'
#
loop_
_entity.id
_entity.type
_entity.pdbx_description
1 polymer ?
#
loop_
_entity_poly.entity_id
_entity_poly.type
_entity_poly.pdbx_seq_one_letter_code
_entity_poly.pdbx_strand_id
1 'polypeptide(L)'
;MTRPATSSPRQLSSLLLALFALWVSACSERALTFGERLEAGDPVRGFQRMMALQCARCHSPRPAVDRTQCLGCHTAIAEGRAAALPLRAEMETLEGWQSRIWHYREVPSLVGVGRLLKREWLVQFLLEPHDLRPRLSESMPRLPLSEQDALDIASALAAAQPTDPYFADRAIADFRRPLPPLTAGDRARGRALFEDRGCGTCHAFTGAVVAPPLHADRLEARKLQLAVDLRHTRHRFIEEEVVPWLLDPSHRKPDAVMPNLDLTYQEARDLAAFVIDEPLEATAPPEPIARLPLLERRVTYTEVNERIFGRTCVHCHDDTGLGLLGDGGPGNVGGFGFPARGLSFADYESVLSGYLDDAGQRRSLFERDADDVPLLVRVLLLRRDEEASLSDPQEPQRGMPLSLPAVTAEELQLVESWIAQGRPR
;
A
#
# COMPACT_ATOMS: atom_id res chain seq x y z
N MET A 1 -72.68 -0.15 -3.24
CA MET A 1 -72.12 0.94 -4.07
C MET A 1 -71.19 1.77 -3.22
N THR A 2 -69.89 1.49 -3.26
CA THR A 2 -68.83 2.38 -2.74
C THR A 2 -67.52 1.96 -3.43
N ARG A 3 -67.02 2.80 -4.34
CA ARG A 3 -65.69 2.69 -4.96
C ARG A 3 -64.65 3.32 -4.03
N PRO A 4 -63.43 2.75 -3.87
CA PRO A 4 -62.33 3.50 -3.31
C PRO A 4 -61.65 4.35 -4.41
N ALA A 5 -61.19 5.53 -4.00
CA ALA A 5 -60.61 6.56 -4.84
C ALA A 5 -59.20 6.19 -5.34
N THR A 6 -58.95 6.43 -6.62
CA THR A 6 -57.64 6.35 -7.26
C THR A 6 -56.86 7.65 -7.01
N SER A 7 -55.71 7.56 -6.37
CA SER A 7 -54.76 8.68 -6.23
C SER A 7 -54.04 8.96 -7.56
N SER A 8 -53.83 10.24 -7.86
CA SER A 8 -53.31 10.72 -9.14
C SER A 8 -51.79 10.54 -9.30
N PRO A 9 -51.27 10.37 -10.54
CA PRO A 9 -49.85 10.11 -10.81
C PRO A 9 -48.91 11.29 -10.49
N ARG A 10 -49.44 12.47 -10.13
CA ARG A 10 -48.60 13.63 -9.77
C ARG A 10 -48.03 13.59 -8.35
N GLN A 11 -48.64 12.82 -7.43
CA GLN A 11 -48.13 12.73 -6.05
C GLN A 11 -46.96 11.73 -5.91
N LEU A 12 -46.86 10.73 -6.79
CA LEU A 12 -45.77 9.75 -6.78
C LEU A 12 -44.45 10.32 -7.31
N SER A 13 -44.47 11.22 -8.29
CA SER A 13 -43.27 11.88 -8.80
C SER A 13 -42.63 12.85 -7.80
N SER A 14 -43.44 13.51 -6.95
CA SER A 14 -42.93 14.42 -5.92
C SER A 14 -42.27 13.67 -4.75
N LEU A 15 -42.78 12.48 -4.40
CA LEU A 15 -42.17 11.62 -3.37
C LEU A 15 -40.86 10.97 -3.87
N LEU A 16 -40.79 10.57 -5.15
CA LEU A 16 -39.56 10.02 -5.73
C LEU A 16 -38.45 11.06 -5.88
N LEU A 17 -38.78 12.32 -6.25
CA LEU A 17 -37.77 13.39 -6.25
C LEU A 17 -37.31 13.79 -4.85
N ALA A 18 -38.20 13.76 -3.84
CA ALA A 18 -37.83 14.03 -2.45
C ALA A 18 -36.94 12.93 -1.85
N LEU A 19 -37.18 11.67 -2.18
CA LEU A 19 -36.34 10.54 -1.76
C LEU A 19 -34.99 10.51 -2.48
N PHE A 20 -34.92 10.92 -3.75
CA PHE A 20 -33.65 11.04 -4.48
C PHE A 20 -32.81 12.23 -4.00
N ALA A 21 -33.44 13.36 -3.64
CA ALA A 21 -32.73 14.50 -3.03
C ALA A 21 -32.20 14.17 -1.63
N LEU A 22 -32.92 13.36 -0.83
CA LEU A 22 -32.44 12.86 0.46
C LEU A 22 -31.31 11.82 0.32
N TRP A 23 -31.24 11.09 -0.79
CA TRP A 23 -30.15 10.13 -1.06
C TRP A 23 -28.90 10.81 -1.61
N VAL A 24 -29.04 11.81 -2.50
CA VAL A 24 -27.91 12.59 -3.01
C VAL A 24 -27.29 13.49 -1.92
N SER A 25 -28.09 14.05 -1.01
CA SER A 25 -27.58 14.74 0.19
C SER A 25 -27.02 13.80 1.27
N ALA A 26 -27.19 12.48 1.15
CA ALA A 26 -26.59 11.50 2.07
C ALA A 26 -25.22 10.97 1.60
N CYS A 27 -24.81 11.28 0.35
CA CYS A 27 -23.52 10.87 -0.22
C CYS A 27 -22.52 12.03 -0.40
N SER A 28 -22.88 13.26 -0.04
CA SER A 28 -21.94 14.38 0.06
C SER A 28 -22.06 14.99 1.46
N GLU A 29 -20.95 15.06 2.19
CA GLU A 29 -20.83 15.58 3.57
C GLU A 29 -21.19 14.59 4.69
N ARG A 30 -20.49 13.45 4.75
CA ARG A 30 -20.12 12.93 6.07
C ARG A 30 -18.88 13.68 6.53
N ALA A 31 -19.10 14.80 7.22
CA ALA A 31 -18.16 15.24 8.23
C ALA A 31 -18.01 14.08 9.22
N LEU A 32 -16.80 13.55 9.35
CA LEU A 32 -16.41 12.61 10.39
C LEU A 32 -17.03 13.09 11.71
N THR A 33 -17.91 12.29 12.30
CA THR A 33 -18.38 12.57 13.66
C THR A 33 -17.23 12.25 14.60
N PHE A 34 -16.38 13.25 14.85
CA PHE A 34 -15.26 13.22 15.80
C PHE A 34 -15.81 13.02 17.23
N GLY A 35 -15.84 11.77 17.68
CA GLY A 35 -16.35 11.39 19.00
C GLY A 35 -15.42 11.71 20.18
N GLU A 36 -14.14 11.99 19.92
CA GLU A 36 -13.17 12.48 20.89
C GLU A 36 -12.42 13.68 20.32
N ARG A 37 -12.12 14.69 21.15
CA ARG A 37 -11.27 15.81 20.72
C ARG A 37 -9.86 15.27 20.52
N LEU A 38 -9.42 15.16 19.27
CA LEU A 38 -8.02 14.90 18.95
C LEU A 38 -7.13 15.98 19.59
N GLU A 39 -5.99 15.56 20.13
CA GLU A 39 -4.95 16.48 20.56
C GLU A 39 -4.17 16.99 19.34
N ALA A 40 -3.42 18.08 19.53
CA ALA A 40 -2.42 18.46 18.54
C ALA A 40 -1.39 17.32 18.40
N GLY A 41 -1.04 16.97 17.15
CA GLY A 41 -0.10 15.89 16.89
C GLY A 41 1.27 16.13 17.49
N ASP A 42 1.81 15.14 18.21
CA ASP A 42 3.09 15.19 18.91
C ASP A 42 4.17 14.43 18.14
N PRO A 43 5.25 15.10 17.68
CA PRO A 43 6.29 14.46 16.89
C PRO A 43 7.11 13.41 17.67
N VAL A 44 7.24 13.53 18.99
CA VAL A 44 7.97 12.55 19.81
C VAL A 44 7.15 11.28 19.94
N ARG A 45 5.85 11.39 20.23
CA ARG A 45 4.94 10.24 20.24
C ARG A 45 4.88 9.59 18.86
N GLY A 46 4.82 10.40 17.80
CA GLY A 46 4.80 9.89 16.43
C GLY A 46 6.03 9.07 16.10
N PHE A 47 7.23 9.54 16.44
CA PHE A 47 8.45 8.77 16.25
C PHE A 47 8.44 7.45 17.05
N GLN A 48 7.99 7.47 18.30
CA GLN A 48 7.83 6.26 19.12
C GLN A 48 6.85 5.28 18.48
N ARG A 49 5.74 5.77 17.91
CA ARG A 49 4.79 4.94 17.16
C ARG A 49 5.41 4.34 15.91
N MET A 50 6.18 5.09 15.14
CA MET A 50 6.90 4.55 13.99
C MET A 50 7.87 3.42 14.38
N MET A 51 8.52 3.52 15.54
CA MET A 51 9.40 2.45 16.04
C MET A 51 8.60 1.23 16.50
N ALA A 52 7.51 1.43 17.24
CA ALA A 52 6.63 0.35 17.70
C ALA A 52 5.98 -0.41 16.53
N LEU A 53 5.63 0.31 15.46
CA LEU A 53 5.11 -0.24 14.21
C LEU A 53 6.22 -0.69 13.27
N GLN A 54 7.49 -0.60 13.68
CA GLN A 54 8.65 -1.09 12.95
C GLN A 54 8.72 -0.59 11.50
N CYS A 55 8.33 0.66 11.25
CA CYS A 55 8.31 1.26 9.90
C CYS A 55 9.68 1.13 9.18
N ALA A 56 10.77 1.06 9.96
CA ALA A 56 12.13 0.87 9.48
C ALA A 56 12.37 -0.43 8.71
N ARG A 57 11.56 -1.47 8.94
CA ARG A 57 11.69 -2.77 8.25
C ARG A 57 11.52 -2.63 6.73
N CYS A 58 10.72 -1.64 6.31
CA CYS A 58 10.54 -1.28 4.91
C CYS A 58 11.23 0.06 4.61
N HIS A 59 10.94 1.11 5.36
CA HIS A 59 11.28 2.49 5.00
C HIS A 59 12.68 3.00 5.41
N SER A 60 13.64 2.10 5.71
CA SER A 60 14.97 2.56 6.15
C SER A 60 15.76 3.23 5.01
N PRO A 61 16.33 4.43 5.21
CA PRO A 61 17.25 5.04 4.24
C PRO A 61 18.56 4.24 4.14
N ARG A 62 18.91 3.50 5.19
CA ARG A 62 20.10 2.64 5.25
C ARG A 62 19.66 1.25 5.69
N PRO A 63 19.11 0.44 4.77
CA PRO A 63 18.60 -0.87 5.12
C PRO A 63 19.75 -1.76 5.58
N ALA A 64 19.63 -2.27 6.81
CA ALA A 64 20.60 -3.19 7.37
C ALA A 64 20.56 -4.53 6.61
N VAL A 65 21.72 -5.16 6.42
CA VAL A 65 21.80 -6.51 5.85
C VAL A 65 21.56 -7.52 6.96
N ASP A 66 20.32 -7.54 7.46
CA ASP A 66 19.87 -8.48 8.48
C ASP A 66 18.48 -9.02 8.16
N ARG A 67 18.12 -10.13 8.79
CA ARG A 67 16.86 -10.85 8.52
C ARG A 67 15.61 -10.16 9.08
N THR A 68 15.79 -9.14 9.91
CA THR A 68 14.70 -8.36 10.50
C THR A 68 14.30 -7.18 9.61
N GLN A 69 15.11 -6.83 8.61
CA GLN A 69 14.87 -5.73 7.68
C GLN A 69 14.55 -6.27 6.28
N CYS A 70 13.28 -6.16 5.86
CA CYS A 70 12.78 -6.75 4.61
C CYS A 70 13.56 -6.24 3.38
N LEU A 71 13.70 -4.92 3.25
CA LEU A 71 14.39 -4.28 2.12
C LEU A 71 15.87 -4.68 2.02
N GLY A 72 16.59 -4.73 3.13
CA GLY A 72 18.03 -4.91 3.22
C GLY A 72 18.44 -6.35 3.03
N CYS A 73 17.65 -7.28 3.58
CA CYS A 73 17.78 -8.69 3.26
C CYS A 73 17.52 -8.94 1.76
N HIS A 74 16.41 -8.42 1.22
CA HIS A 74 16.00 -8.69 -0.15
C HIS A 74 16.94 -8.05 -1.19
N THR A 75 17.38 -6.80 -0.96
CA THR A 75 18.39 -6.14 -1.81
C THR A 75 19.75 -6.84 -1.73
N ALA A 76 20.17 -7.29 -0.53
CA ALA A 76 21.42 -8.04 -0.40
C ALA A 76 21.39 -9.36 -1.18
N ILE A 77 20.28 -10.09 -1.16
CA ILE A 77 20.12 -11.33 -1.94
C ILE A 77 20.11 -11.02 -3.43
N ALA A 78 19.33 -10.04 -3.86
CA ALA A 78 19.26 -9.62 -5.25
C ALA A 78 20.62 -9.20 -5.84
N GLU A 79 21.45 -8.53 -5.04
CA GLU A 79 22.78 -8.06 -5.43
C GLU A 79 23.90 -9.11 -5.23
N GLY A 80 23.57 -10.32 -4.78
CA GLY A 80 24.54 -11.38 -4.53
C GLY A 80 25.42 -11.16 -3.29
N ARG A 81 25.04 -10.24 -2.41
CA ARG A 81 25.67 -9.99 -1.11
C ARG A 81 25.16 -10.91 0.01
N ALA A 82 24.43 -11.97 -0.34
CA ALA A 82 23.84 -12.92 0.63
C ALA A 82 24.88 -13.70 1.46
N ALA A 83 26.15 -13.73 1.05
CA ALA A 83 27.22 -14.33 1.86
C ALA A 83 27.39 -13.68 3.24
N ALA A 84 26.88 -12.45 3.43
CA ALA A 84 26.83 -11.76 4.71
C ALA A 84 25.61 -12.16 5.57
N LEU A 85 24.69 -12.98 5.05
CA LEU A 85 23.48 -13.42 5.74
C LEU A 85 23.70 -14.83 6.32
N PRO A 86 23.21 -15.13 7.53
CA PRO A 86 23.34 -16.45 8.15
C PRO A 86 22.33 -17.46 7.57
N LEU A 87 22.28 -17.62 6.24
CA LEU A 87 21.38 -18.53 5.51
C LEU A 87 21.64 -20.00 5.91
N ARG A 88 20.58 -20.80 6.09
CA ARG A 88 20.72 -22.25 6.35
C ARG A 88 21.42 -22.90 5.15
N ALA A 89 22.36 -23.80 5.43
CA ALA A 89 23.09 -24.58 4.43
C ALA A 89 22.17 -25.44 3.53
N GLU A 90 20.95 -25.74 4.00
CA GLU A 90 19.96 -26.54 3.28
C GLU A 90 19.13 -25.74 2.25
N MET A 91 19.06 -24.41 2.38
CA MET A 91 18.36 -23.54 1.42
C MET A 91 19.32 -23.16 0.30
N GLU A 92 19.56 -24.17 -0.55
CA GLU A 92 19.90 -24.11 -1.98
C GLU A 92 20.36 -22.76 -2.48
N THR A 93 21.67 -22.62 -2.73
CA THR A 93 22.38 -21.63 -3.57
C THR A 93 21.87 -20.18 -3.59
N LEU A 94 22.76 -19.21 -3.82
CA LEU A 94 22.31 -17.83 -4.04
C LEU A 94 21.24 -17.74 -5.15
N GLU A 95 21.35 -18.56 -6.19
CA GLU A 95 20.37 -18.67 -7.28
C GLU A 95 18.99 -19.15 -6.80
N GLY A 96 18.94 -20.13 -5.88
CA GLY A 96 17.68 -20.61 -5.30
C GLY A 96 16.93 -19.49 -4.58
N TRP A 97 17.64 -18.69 -3.78
CA TRP A 97 17.07 -17.52 -3.12
C TRP A 97 16.64 -16.41 -4.09
N GLN A 98 17.48 -16.08 -5.07
CA GLN A 98 17.18 -15.07 -6.08
C GLN A 98 15.96 -15.43 -6.93
N SER A 99 15.70 -16.73 -7.14
CA SER A 99 14.51 -17.20 -7.86
C SER A 99 13.21 -17.03 -7.07
N ARG A 100 13.27 -16.86 -5.74
CA ARG A 100 12.11 -16.79 -4.84
C ARG A 100 11.89 -15.39 -4.26
N ILE A 101 12.93 -14.56 -4.16
CA ILE A 101 12.87 -13.20 -3.59
C ILE A 101 12.82 -12.15 -4.69
N TRP A 102 11.60 -11.75 -5.03
CA TRP A 102 11.31 -10.72 -6.03
C TRP A 102 10.64 -9.48 -5.42
N HIS A 103 9.95 -9.65 -4.30
CA HIS A 103 9.31 -8.57 -3.55
C HIS A 103 10.25 -7.74 -2.69
N TYR A 104 9.80 -6.57 -2.23
CA TYR A 104 10.49 -5.69 -1.28
C TYR A 104 11.94 -5.35 -1.67
N ARG A 105 12.23 -5.32 -2.97
CA ARG A 105 13.52 -4.85 -3.51
C ARG A 105 13.58 -3.34 -3.68
N GLU A 106 12.40 -2.72 -3.79
CA GLU A 106 12.20 -1.28 -3.83
C GLU A 106 11.04 -0.93 -2.92
N VAL A 107 11.18 0.17 -2.17
CA VAL A 107 10.13 0.73 -1.31
C VAL A 107 10.33 2.25 -1.23
N PRO A 108 9.27 3.04 -1.03
CA PRO A 108 9.42 4.47 -0.91
C PRO A 108 10.13 4.84 0.39
N SER A 109 11.16 5.67 0.30
CA SER A 109 11.82 6.25 1.48
C SER A 109 10.97 7.37 2.10
N LEU A 110 11.05 7.50 3.43
CA LEU A 110 10.39 8.54 4.21
C LEU A 110 11.22 9.84 4.32
N VAL A 111 12.41 9.89 3.72
CA VAL A 111 13.27 11.09 3.74
C VAL A 111 12.53 12.27 3.12
N GLY A 112 12.41 13.37 3.87
CA GLY A 112 11.83 14.64 3.40
C GLY A 112 10.33 14.62 3.10
N VAL A 113 9.60 13.52 3.36
CA VAL A 113 8.18 13.40 2.95
C VAL A 113 7.28 14.43 3.62
N GLY A 114 7.52 14.76 4.89
CA GLY A 114 6.72 15.74 5.62
C GLY A 114 6.87 17.18 5.13
N ARG A 115 7.87 17.47 4.28
CA ARG A 115 8.06 18.77 3.62
C ARG A 115 7.33 18.88 2.29
N LEU A 116 7.03 17.75 1.66
CA LEU A 116 6.46 17.68 0.31
C LEU A 116 4.98 17.33 0.31
N LEU A 117 4.51 16.60 1.31
CA LEU A 117 3.17 16.02 1.35
C LEU A 117 2.30 16.73 2.38
N LYS A 118 1.02 16.92 2.04
CA LYS A 118 0.05 17.56 2.95
C LYS A 118 -0.11 16.68 4.19
N ARG A 119 -0.08 17.29 5.37
CA ARG A 119 -0.19 16.57 6.65
C ARG A 119 -1.52 15.87 6.79
N GLU A 120 -2.61 16.53 6.39
CA GLU A 120 -3.96 15.98 6.43
C GLU A 120 -4.06 14.75 5.52
N TRP A 121 -3.39 14.79 4.36
CA TRP A 121 -3.28 13.63 3.47
C TRP A 121 -2.47 12.49 4.09
N LEU A 122 -1.35 12.77 4.75
CA LEU A 122 -0.54 11.75 5.45
C LEU A 122 -1.38 10.99 6.48
N VAL A 123 -2.19 11.71 7.27
CA VAL A 123 -3.10 11.10 8.25
C VAL A 123 -4.09 10.15 7.56
N GLN A 124 -4.77 10.63 6.51
CA GLN A 124 -5.74 9.81 5.78
C GLN A 124 -5.08 8.59 5.12
N PHE A 125 -3.91 8.75 4.50
CA PHE A 125 -3.17 7.65 3.88
C PHE A 125 -2.69 6.60 4.89
N LEU A 126 -2.32 7.00 6.11
CA LEU A 126 -1.91 6.06 7.16
C LEU A 126 -3.10 5.23 7.68
N LEU A 127 -4.28 5.82 7.76
CA LEU A 127 -5.51 5.15 8.18
C LEU A 127 -6.10 4.26 7.07
N GLU A 128 -6.06 4.75 5.84
CA GLU A 128 -6.60 4.09 4.65
C GLU A 128 -5.60 4.13 3.49
N PRO A 129 -4.55 3.29 3.55
CA PRO A 129 -3.58 3.21 2.48
C PRO A 129 -4.21 2.65 1.21
N HIS A 130 -3.93 3.31 0.09
CA HIS A 130 -4.36 2.93 -1.25
C HIS A 130 -3.16 2.93 -2.21
N ASP A 131 -3.33 2.37 -3.41
CA ASP A 131 -2.25 2.33 -4.37
C ASP A 131 -1.88 3.76 -4.83
N LEU A 132 -0.59 4.07 -4.74
CA LEU A 132 0.01 5.30 -5.25
C LEU A 132 0.98 5.03 -6.40
N ARG A 133 1.37 3.77 -6.62
CA ARG A 133 2.45 3.37 -7.52
C ARG A 133 2.00 2.11 -8.26
N PRO A 134 1.28 2.27 -9.39
CA PRO A 134 0.68 1.15 -10.12
C PRO A 134 1.66 0.09 -10.65
N ARG A 135 2.98 0.34 -10.55
CA ARG A 135 4.05 -0.56 -10.97
C ARG A 135 4.88 -1.11 -9.82
N LEU A 136 4.56 -0.76 -8.58
CA LEU A 136 5.12 -1.38 -7.39
C LEU A 136 4.13 -2.43 -6.89
N SER A 137 4.56 -3.68 -6.76
CA SER A 137 3.68 -4.76 -6.30
C SER A 137 3.38 -4.62 -4.80
N GLU A 138 4.30 -4.03 -4.04
CA GLU A 138 4.17 -3.80 -2.61
C GLU A 138 3.30 -2.57 -2.33
N SER A 139 2.32 -2.71 -1.44
CA SER A 139 1.48 -1.61 -0.96
C SER A 139 1.82 -1.24 0.50
N MET A 140 1.43 -0.05 0.95
CA MET A 140 1.48 0.26 2.38
C MET A 140 0.46 -0.64 3.12
N PRO A 141 0.85 -1.32 4.22
CA PRO A 141 -0.06 -2.21 4.94
C PRO A 141 -1.09 -1.43 5.78
N ARG A 142 -2.28 -1.99 5.96
CA ARG A 142 -3.29 -1.47 6.92
C ARG A 142 -2.85 -1.80 8.35
N LEU A 143 -2.29 -0.82 9.04
CA LEU A 143 -1.80 -0.96 10.42
C LEU A 143 -2.94 -0.75 11.45
N PRO A 144 -2.79 -1.21 12.71
CA PRO A 144 -3.76 -0.95 13.78
C PRO A 144 -3.49 0.43 14.39
N LEU A 145 -3.77 1.47 13.60
CA LEU A 145 -3.56 2.87 13.96
C LEU A 145 -4.86 3.52 14.43
N SER A 146 -4.80 4.29 15.51
CA SER A 146 -5.83 5.29 15.80
C SER A 146 -5.58 6.56 14.97
N GLU A 147 -6.60 7.42 14.87
CA GLU A 147 -6.45 8.72 14.23
C GLU A 147 -5.39 9.60 14.92
N GLN A 148 -5.30 9.52 16.26
CA GLN A 148 -4.25 10.23 17.00
C GLN A 148 -2.86 9.68 16.69
N ASP A 149 -2.69 8.35 16.56
CA ASP A 149 -1.40 7.77 16.18
C ASP A 149 -0.98 8.25 14.78
N ALA A 150 -1.91 8.29 13.82
CA ALA A 150 -1.66 8.78 12.47
C ALA A 150 -1.29 10.27 12.47
N LEU A 151 -1.97 11.09 13.26
CA LEU A 151 -1.67 12.52 13.43
C LEU A 151 -0.29 12.75 14.06
N ASP A 152 0.05 12.00 15.11
CA ASP A 152 1.35 12.06 15.77
C ASP A 152 2.48 11.64 14.78
N ILE A 153 2.30 10.56 14.02
CA ILE A 153 3.24 10.12 12.97
C ILE A 153 3.42 11.21 11.91
N ALA A 154 2.32 11.80 11.42
CA ALA A 154 2.39 12.88 10.43
C ALA A 154 3.14 14.10 10.98
N SER A 155 2.94 14.46 12.26
CA SER A 155 3.72 15.49 12.96
C SER A 155 5.20 15.13 13.05
N ALA A 156 5.55 13.88 13.31
CA ALA A 156 6.95 13.43 13.37
C ALA A 156 7.63 13.54 11.99
N LEU A 157 6.96 13.11 10.93
CA LEU A 157 7.44 13.22 9.55
C LEU A 157 7.64 14.70 9.13
N ALA A 158 6.76 15.60 9.57
CA ALA A 158 6.88 17.03 9.32
C ALA A 158 8.02 17.68 10.12
N ALA A 159 8.25 17.25 11.36
CA ALA A 159 9.31 17.74 12.24
C ALA A 159 10.70 17.18 11.89
N ALA A 160 10.75 16.05 11.17
CA ALA A 160 11.98 15.34 10.82
C ALA A 160 13.03 16.25 10.19
N GLN A 161 14.24 16.22 10.76
CA GLN A 161 15.39 16.93 10.26
C GLN A 161 16.29 16.00 9.42
N PRO A 162 16.98 16.52 8.39
CA PRO A 162 17.93 15.73 7.60
C PRO A 162 19.09 15.15 8.40
N THR A 163 19.28 15.58 9.65
CA THR A 163 20.28 15.08 10.59
C THR A 163 19.78 13.94 11.47
N ASP A 164 18.47 13.70 11.52
CA ASP A 164 17.90 12.65 12.37
C ASP A 164 18.30 11.27 11.82
N PRO A 165 18.94 10.37 12.60
CA PRO A 165 19.51 9.13 12.07
C PRO A 165 18.52 8.23 11.29
N TYR A 166 17.23 8.34 11.59
CA TYR A 166 16.15 7.62 10.91
C TYR A 166 15.74 8.27 9.57
N PHE A 167 15.94 9.58 9.43
CA PHE A 167 15.57 10.39 8.27
C PHE A 167 16.79 10.98 7.54
N ALA A 168 18.00 10.65 7.98
CA ALA A 168 19.22 11.26 7.49
C ALA A 168 19.71 10.57 6.23
N ASP A 169 19.65 11.31 5.12
CA ASP A 169 20.69 11.30 4.10
C ASP A 169 20.79 12.68 3.45
N ARG A 170 22.00 13.25 3.54
CA ARG A 170 22.49 14.58 3.12
C ARG A 170 21.59 15.78 3.47
N ALA A 171 22.18 16.73 4.20
CA ALA A 171 21.58 18.01 4.53
C ALA A 171 20.92 18.65 3.30
N ILE A 172 19.58 18.72 3.33
CA ILE A 172 18.80 19.55 2.40
C ILE A 172 18.99 20.98 2.88
N ALA A 173 19.84 21.75 2.19
CA ALA A 173 19.90 23.19 2.40
C ALA A 173 18.54 23.80 2.05
N ASP A 174 18.07 24.77 2.83
CA ASP A 174 16.83 25.50 2.54
C ASP A 174 16.88 26.09 1.13
N PHE A 175 16.09 25.54 0.20
CA PHE A 175 15.95 26.13 -1.13
C PHE A 175 15.05 27.35 -1.03
N ARG A 176 15.67 28.51 -0.82
CA ARG A 176 15.09 29.81 -1.16
C ARG A 176 15.81 30.37 -2.38
N ARG A 177 15.67 29.73 -3.54
CA ARG A 177 15.87 30.48 -4.79
C ARG A 177 14.69 31.44 -4.91
N PRO A 178 14.91 32.76 -5.01
CA PRO A 178 13.82 33.68 -5.29
C PRO A 178 13.13 33.22 -6.57
N LEU A 179 11.90 32.72 -6.43
CA LEU A 179 11.07 32.39 -7.57
C LEU A 179 10.60 33.72 -8.18
N PRO A 180 10.57 33.85 -9.51
CA PRO A 180 10.03 35.05 -10.14
C PRO A 180 8.55 35.23 -9.75
N PRO A 181 7.97 36.42 -9.95
CA PRO A 181 6.58 36.70 -9.63
C PRO A 181 5.65 35.65 -10.24
N LEU A 182 4.58 35.31 -9.50
CA LEU A 182 3.59 34.31 -9.90
C LEU A 182 2.94 34.69 -11.23
N THR A 183 3.44 34.15 -12.34
CA THR A 183 2.66 34.00 -13.56
C THR A 183 1.74 32.78 -13.39
N ALA A 184 0.50 32.89 -13.86
CA ALA A 184 -0.40 31.76 -13.90
C ALA A 184 0.20 30.68 -14.83
N GLY A 185 0.11 29.41 -14.41
CA GLY A 185 0.40 28.29 -15.30
C GLY A 185 -0.72 28.12 -16.32
N ASP A 186 -0.38 27.64 -17.51
CA ASP A 186 -1.34 27.28 -18.55
C ASP A 186 -1.45 25.77 -18.66
N ARG A 187 -2.64 25.26 -18.35
CA ARG A 187 -2.96 23.82 -18.36
C ARG A 187 -2.77 23.18 -19.74
N ALA A 188 -3.09 23.88 -20.83
CA ALA A 188 -2.98 23.33 -22.18
C ALA A 188 -1.52 23.22 -22.61
N ARG A 189 -0.69 24.23 -22.30
CA ARG A 189 0.76 24.14 -22.49
C ARG A 189 1.37 23.06 -21.60
N GLY A 190 0.91 22.94 -20.36
CA GLY A 190 1.33 21.90 -19.43
C GLY A 190 1.07 20.48 -19.95
N ARG A 191 -0.09 20.25 -20.58
CA ARG A 191 -0.38 18.97 -21.24
C ARG A 191 0.61 18.69 -22.38
N ALA A 192 0.84 19.65 -23.26
CA ALA A 192 1.79 19.48 -24.36
C ALA A 192 3.21 19.19 -23.85
N LEU A 193 3.65 19.88 -22.79
CA LEU A 193 4.92 19.62 -22.11
C LEU A 193 4.97 18.24 -21.46
N PHE A 194 3.87 17.76 -20.88
CA PHE A 194 3.82 16.43 -20.26
C PHE A 194 4.12 15.32 -21.27
N GLU A 195 3.60 15.47 -22.49
CA GLU A 195 3.82 14.54 -23.59
C GLU A 195 5.24 14.70 -24.18
N ASP A 196 5.66 15.93 -24.47
CA ASP A 196 6.97 16.23 -25.05
C ASP A 196 8.14 15.84 -24.13
N ARG A 197 8.00 16.06 -22.83
CA ARG A 197 9.01 15.71 -21.81
C ARG A 197 8.93 14.25 -21.36
N GLY A 198 8.03 13.45 -21.94
CA GLY A 198 7.93 12.01 -21.69
C GLY A 198 7.50 11.66 -20.27
N CYS A 199 6.73 12.51 -19.60
CA CYS A 199 6.31 12.30 -18.21
C CYS A 199 5.50 11.00 -18.06
N GLY A 200 4.65 10.70 -19.05
CA GLY A 200 3.83 9.49 -19.11
C GLY A 200 4.62 8.18 -19.16
N THR A 201 5.89 8.21 -19.56
CA THR A 201 6.75 7.01 -19.56
C THR A 201 6.95 6.46 -18.14
N CYS A 202 7.14 7.36 -17.16
CA CYS A 202 7.27 7.00 -15.75
C CYS A 202 5.97 7.12 -14.96
N HIS A 203 5.12 8.10 -15.25
CA HIS A 203 3.96 8.38 -14.42
C HIS A 203 2.68 7.88 -15.07
N ALA A 204 1.91 7.09 -14.32
CA ALA A 204 0.48 7.00 -14.60
C ALA A 204 -0.16 8.36 -14.31
N PHE A 205 -1.17 8.73 -15.08
CA PHE A 205 -2.03 9.86 -14.77
C PHE A 205 -3.48 9.46 -15.00
N THR A 206 -3.93 8.54 -14.16
CA THR A 206 -5.16 7.82 -14.48
C THR A 206 -6.38 8.73 -14.31
N GLY A 207 -7.31 8.61 -15.25
CA GLY A 207 -8.47 9.51 -15.37
C GLY A 207 -8.15 10.78 -16.16
N ALA A 208 -6.88 11.08 -16.46
CA ALA A 208 -6.52 12.16 -17.37
C ALA A 208 -6.38 11.64 -18.81
N VAL A 209 -6.77 12.47 -19.79
CA VAL A 209 -6.61 12.17 -21.21
C VAL A 209 -5.19 12.54 -21.68
N VAL A 210 -4.24 11.62 -21.56
CA VAL A 210 -2.84 11.82 -21.98
C VAL A 210 -2.45 10.88 -23.11
N ALA A 211 -1.51 11.30 -23.97
CA ALA A 211 -0.90 10.41 -24.95
C ALA A 211 -0.25 9.18 -24.28
N PRO A 212 -0.22 8.02 -24.96
CA PRO A 212 0.41 6.82 -24.42
C PRO A 212 1.92 7.03 -24.20
N PRO A 213 2.52 6.30 -23.24
CA PRO A 213 3.93 6.45 -22.90
C PRO A 213 4.86 6.16 -24.09
N LEU A 214 5.89 6.98 -24.25
CA LEU A 214 6.97 6.74 -25.21
C LEU A 214 8.05 5.86 -24.56
N HIS A 215 8.42 4.74 -25.19
CA HIS A 215 9.62 3.94 -24.86
C HIS A 215 9.80 3.51 -23.39
N ALA A 216 8.77 2.94 -22.76
CA ALA A 216 8.86 2.43 -21.37
C ALA A 216 9.88 1.29 -21.20
N ASP A 217 10.20 0.57 -22.28
CA ASP A 217 11.12 -0.56 -22.34
C ASP A 217 12.60 -0.20 -22.07
N ARG A 218 12.95 1.09 -22.10
CA ARG A 218 14.33 1.57 -21.98
C ARG A 218 14.66 2.22 -20.64
N LEU A 219 13.73 2.23 -19.68
CA LEU A 219 13.92 2.90 -18.40
C LEU A 219 14.32 1.92 -17.30
N GLU A 220 15.17 2.42 -16.40
CA GLU A 220 15.53 1.73 -15.16
C GLU A 220 14.28 1.31 -14.38
N ALA A 221 14.17 0.01 -14.06
CA ALA A 221 13.00 -0.59 -13.40
C ALA A 221 12.60 0.17 -12.13
N ARG A 222 13.59 0.59 -11.32
CA ARG A 222 13.38 1.38 -10.10
C ARG A 222 12.61 2.69 -10.34
N LYS A 223 12.90 3.40 -11.43
CA LYS A 223 12.19 4.65 -11.77
C LYS A 223 10.73 4.37 -12.11
N LEU A 224 10.47 3.27 -12.82
CA LEU A 224 9.12 2.86 -13.20
C LEU A 224 8.30 2.40 -11.98
N GLN A 225 8.92 1.66 -11.06
CA GLN A 225 8.28 1.14 -9.85
C GLN A 225 7.99 2.25 -8.83
N LEU A 226 8.90 3.20 -8.64
CA LEU A 226 8.73 4.26 -7.63
C LEU A 226 7.94 5.48 -8.11
N ALA A 227 7.69 5.59 -9.41
CA ALA A 227 6.88 6.66 -9.97
C ALA A 227 5.41 6.52 -9.55
N VAL A 228 4.84 7.65 -9.13
CA VAL A 228 3.49 7.70 -8.58
C VAL A 228 2.44 7.91 -9.67
N ASP A 229 1.21 7.47 -9.42
CA ASP A 229 0.05 7.93 -10.18
C ASP A 229 -0.24 9.40 -9.82
N LEU A 230 -0.17 10.26 -10.83
CA LEU A 230 -0.33 11.70 -10.68
C LEU A 230 -1.77 12.13 -10.40
N ARG A 231 -2.75 11.24 -10.53
CA ARG A 231 -4.15 11.51 -10.14
C ARG A 231 -4.27 12.01 -8.70
N HIS A 232 -3.31 11.61 -7.85
CA HIS A 232 -3.33 11.93 -6.44
C HIS A 232 -2.71 13.30 -6.10
N THR A 233 -2.02 13.94 -7.06
CA THR A 233 -1.16 15.10 -6.78
C THR A 233 -1.90 16.25 -6.10
N ARG A 234 -3.10 16.63 -6.60
CA ARG A 234 -3.90 17.74 -6.05
C ARG A 234 -4.17 17.61 -4.55
N HIS A 235 -4.48 16.40 -4.07
CA HIS A 235 -4.82 16.17 -2.67
C HIS A 235 -3.62 15.72 -1.82
N ARG A 236 -2.57 15.19 -2.44
CA ARG A 236 -1.40 14.61 -1.76
C ARG A 236 -0.25 15.59 -1.55
N PHE A 237 0.08 16.36 -2.58
CA PHE A 237 1.33 17.15 -2.64
C PHE A 237 1.07 18.58 -2.20
N ILE A 238 1.95 19.18 -1.40
CA ILE A 238 1.86 20.60 -1.01
C ILE A 238 2.01 21.44 -2.28
N GLU A 239 1.01 22.27 -2.58
CA GLU A 239 0.89 22.94 -3.87
C GLU A 239 2.10 23.82 -4.19
N GLU A 240 2.59 24.52 -3.18
CA GLU A 240 3.76 25.40 -3.26
C GLU A 240 5.06 24.65 -3.56
N GLU A 241 5.10 23.34 -3.28
CA GLU A 241 6.27 22.49 -3.48
C GLU A 241 6.27 21.78 -4.84
N VAL A 242 5.16 21.79 -5.59
CA VAL A 242 5.09 21.11 -6.91
C VAL A 242 6.07 21.72 -7.91
N VAL A 243 6.09 23.06 -8.04
CA VAL A 243 6.99 23.73 -8.99
C VAL A 243 8.46 23.56 -8.58
N PRO A 244 8.85 23.77 -7.32
CA PRO A 244 10.22 23.49 -6.92
C PRO A 244 10.64 22.03 -7.07
N TRP A 245 9.73 21.07 -6.85
CA TRP A 245 9.98 19.66 -7.11
C TRP A 245 10.28 19.42 -8.60
N LEU A 246 9.48 19.97 -9.51
CA LEU A 246 9.70 19.83 -10.95
C LEU A 246 11.02 20.43 -11.43
N LEU A 247 11.50 21.51 -10.79
CA LEU A 247 12.74 22.20 -11.15
C LEU A 247 14.00 21.46 -10.69
N ASP A 248 13.98 20.85 -9.50
CA ASP A 248 15.10 20.09 -8.98
C ASP A 248 14.64 19.05 -7.94
N PRO A 249 14.20 17.86 -8.40
CA PRO A 249 13.69 16.82 -7.51
C PRO A 249 14.75 16.37 -6.49
N SER A 250 16.00 16.21 -6.95
CA SER A 250 17.11 15.72 -6.13
C SER A 250 17.52 16.69 -5.03
N HIS A 251 17.37 17.99 -5.26
CA HIS A 251 17.59 18.98 -4.22
C HIS A 251 16.46 19.01 -3.20
N ARG A 252 15.21 18.78 -3.63
CA ARG A 252 14.05 18.71 -2.74
C ARG A 252 13.99 17.43 -1.91
N LYS A 253 14.45 16.32 -2.48
CA LYS A 253 14.58 15.03 -1.81
C LYS A 253 15.86 14.35 -2.35
N PRO A 254 16.93 14.23 -1.55
CA PRO A 254 18.24 13.73 -1.99
C PRO A 254 18.22 12.37 -2.67
N ASP A 255 17.28 11.51 -2.30
CA ASP A 255 17.04 10.18 -2.85
C ASP A 255 15.85 10.14 -3.83
N ALA A 256 15.48 11.28 -4.42
CA ALA A 256 14.52 11.35 -5.53
C ALA A 256 15.05 10.56 -6.74
N VAL A 257 14.18 9.74 -7.32
CA VAL A 257 14.47 8.98 -8.54
C VAL A 257 14.00 9.68 -9.81
N MET A 258 13.16 10.72 -9.67
CA MET A 258 12.73 11.56 -10.78
C MET A 258 13.95 12.34 -11.31
N PRO A 259 14.28 12.24 -12.61
CA PRO A 259 15.40 12.98 -13.18
C PRO A 259 15.13 14.49 -13.19
N ASN A 260 16.20 15.28 -13.19
CA ASN A 260 16.08 16.69 -13.57
C ASN A 260 15.79 16.76 -15.08
N LEU A 261 14.74 17.50 -15.45
CA LEU A 261 14.28 17.65 -16.83
C LEU A 261 14.72 18.98 -17.45
N ASP A 262 15.56 19.75 -16.74
CA ASP A 262 16.06 21.07 -17.15
C ASP A 262 14.94 22.03 -17.56
N LEU A 263 13.83 22.01 -16.80
CA LEU A 263 12.67 22.85 -17.04
C LEU A 263 12.96 24.32 -16.71
N THR A 264 12.45 25.21 -17.56
CA THR A 264 12.31 26.61 -17.18
C THR A 264 11.24 26.77 -16.09
N TYR A 265 11.28 27.90 -15.39
CA TYR A 265 10.26 28.20 -14.37
C TYR A 265 8.84 28.21 -14.95
N GLN A 266 8.64 28.76 -16.15
CA GLN A 266 7.31 28.81 -16.78
C GLN A 266 6.83 27.41 -17.20
N GLU A 267 7.71 26.57 -17.75
CA GLU A 267 7.34 25.17 -18.08
C GLU A 267 6.94 24.39 -16.84
N ALA A 268 7.67 24.54 -15.72
CA ALA A 268 7.31 23.92 -14.45
C ALA A 268 5.96 24.43 -13.92
N ARG A 269 5.62 25.71 -14.12
CA ARG A 269 4.31 26.28 -13.75
C ARG A 269 3.18 25.73 -14.62
N ASP A 270 3.41 25.65 -15.94
CA ASP A 270 2.43 25.09 -16.88
C ASP A 270 2.17 23.60 -16.58
N LEU A 271 3.23 22.82 -16.34
CA LEU A 271 3.13 21.42 -15.90
C LEU A 271 2.41 21.28 -14.56
N ALA A 272 2.71 22.14 -13.58
CA ALA A 272 2.00 22.14 -12.30
C ALA A 272 0.50 22.43 -12.47
N ALA A 273 0.13 23.43 -13.28
CA ALA A 273 -1.28 23.70 -13.61
C ALA A 273 -1.95 22.50 -14.28
N PHE A 274 -1.25 21.78 -15.16
CA PHE A 274 -1.76 20.54 -15.74
C PHE A 274 -1.98 19.46 -14.68
N VAL A 275 -0.95 19.09 -13.92
CA VAL A 275 -1.04 17.97 -12.97
C VAL A 275 -2.00 18.25 -11.80
N ILE A 276 -2.17 19.53 -11.41
CA ILE A 276 -3.05 19.93 -10.33
C ILE A 276 -4.48 20.14 -10.83
N ASP A 277 -4.71 20.84 -11.94
CA ASP A 277 -6.04 21.31 -12.34
C ASP A 277 -6.71 20.45 -13.43
N GLU A 278 -6.03 19.41 -13.93
CA GLU A 278 -6.62 18.51 -14.90
C GLU A 278 -7.88 17.83 -14.32
N PRO A 279 -9.02 17.89 -15.02
CA PRO A 279 -10.20 17.11 -14.66
C PRO A 279 -9.90 15.63 -14.84
N LEU A 280 -10.27 14.83 -13.85
CA LEU A 280 -10.07 13.39 -13.88
C LEU A 280 -11.41 12.71 -14.11
N GLU A 281 -11.47 11.86 -15.12
CA GLU A 281 -12.59 10.96 -15.33
C GLU A 281 -12.62 9.91 -14.21
N ALA A 282 -13.84 9.55 -13.78
CA ALA A 282 -14.02 8.48 -12.82
C ALA A 282 -13.52 7.16 -13.43
N THR A 283 -12.58 6.50 -12.77
CA THR A 283 -12.22 5.14 -13.13
C THR A 283 -13.29 4.19 -12.63
N ALA A 284 -13.65 3.20 -13.44
CA ALA A 284 -14.46 2.09 -12.96
C ALA A 284 -13.74 1.42 -11.78
N PRO A 285 -14.45 1.08 -10.69
CA PRO A 285 -13.87 0.26 -9.65
C PRO A 285 -13.40 -1.06 -10.28
N PRO A 286 -12.25 -1.60 -9.85
CA PRO A 286 -11.79 -2.89 -10.33
C PRO A 286 -12.86 -3.96 -10.04
N GLU A 287 -13.13 -4.79 -11.03
CA GLU A 287 -14.09 -5.88 -10.85
C GLU A 287 -13.55 -6.89 -9.83
N PRO A 288 -14.40 -7.38 -8.90
CA PRO A 288 -14.00 -8.46 -8.03
C PRO A 288 -13.57 -9.67 -8.86
N ILE A 289 -12.38 -10.22 -8.61
CA ILE A 289 -11.93 -11.43 -9.29
C ILE A 289 -12.88 -12.57 -8.90
N ALA A 290 -13.45 -13.25 -9.89
CA ALA A 290 -14.40 -14.33 -9.65
C ALA A 290 -13.75 -15.49 -8.88
N ARG A 291 -14.48 -16.06 -7.90
CA ARG A 291 -14.04 -17.29 -7.23
C ARG A 291 -14.24 -18.47 -8.17
N LEU A 292 -13.17 -19.23 -8.41
CA LEU A 292 -13.21 -20.41 -9.25
C LEU A 292 -13.83 -21.60 -8.49
N PRO A 293 -14.50 -22.54 -9.19
CA PRO A 293 -15.04 -23.74 -8.55
C PRO A 293 -13.93 -24.63 -7.98
N LEU A 294 -14.23 -25.44 -6.97
CA LEU A 294 -13.26 -26.35 -6.38
C LEU A 294 -12.76 -27.38 -7.41
N LEU A 295 -11.48 -27.73 -7.31
CA LEU A 295 -10.84 -28.73 -8.15
C LEU A 295 -11.30 -30.14 -7.76
N GLU A 296 -11.74 -30.92 -8.75
CA GLU A 296 -12.10 -32.33 -8.57
C GLU A 296 -10.86 -33.22 -8.38
N ARG A 297 -9.73 -32.84 -9.00
CA ARG A 297 -8.45 -33.54 -8.82
C ARG A 297 -7.93 -33.35 -7.39
N ARG A 298 -7.15 -34.31 -6.91
CA ARG A 298 -6.46 -34.19 -5.63
C ARG A 298 -5.51 -32.99 -5.64
N VAL A 299 -5.59 -32.17 -4.59
CA VAL A 299 -4.67 -31.05 -4.30
C VAL A 299 -3.98 -31.33 -2.97
N THR A 300 -2.65 -31.40 -2.95
CA THR A 300 -1.86 -31.77 -1.77
C THR A 300 -1.25 -30.55 -1.08
N TYR A 301 -0.82 -30.72 0.17
CA TYR A 301 -0.07 -29.68 0.88
C TYR A 301 1.21 -29.31 0.13
N THR A 302 1.94 -30.29 -0.43
CA THR A 302 3.14 -30.01 -1.23
C THR A 302 2.86 -28.99 -2.33
N GLU A 303 1.78 -29.18 -3.10
CA GLU A 303 1.41 -28.26 -4.17
C GLU A 303 1.04 -26.85 -3.65
N VAL A 304 0.24 -26.78 -2.59
CA VAL A 304 -0.14 -25.51 -1.95
C VAL A 304 1.08 -24.79 -1.37
N ASN A 305 1.99 -25.53 -0.75
CA ASN A 305 3.19 -24.99 -0.14
C ASN A 305 4.18 -24.45 -1.18
N GLU A 306 4.43 -25.21 -2.25
CA GLU A 306 5.33 -24.79 -3.33
C GLU A 306 4.81 -23.57 -4.08
N ARG A 307 3.48 -23.41 -4.19
CA ARG A 307 2.89 -22.27 -4.90
C ARG A 307 2.64 -21.06 -4.02
N ILE A 308 2.31 -21.23 -2.74
CA ILE A 308 1.72 -20.17 -1.92
C ILE A 308 2.43 -20.05 -0.57
N PHE A 309 2.30 -21.04 0.32
CA PHE A 309 2.73 -20.90 1.72
C PHE A 309 4.24 -20.71 1.84
N GLY A 310 5.03 -21.54 1.14
CA GLY A 310 6.49 -21.48 1.12
C GLY A 310 7.07 -20.36 0.24
N ARG A 311 6.23 -19.59 -0.46
CA ARG A 311 6.66 -18.45 -1.29
C ARG A 311 6.34 -17.10 -0.66
N THR A 312 5.16 -16.98 -0.05
CA THR A 312 4.64 -15.68 0.41
C THR A 312 4.44 -15.66 1.91
N CYS A 313 3.84 -16.70 2.49
CA CYS A 313 3.41 -16.69 3.90
C CYS A 313 4.56 -16.91 4.87
N VAL A 314 5.46 -17.85 4.57
CA VAL A 314 6.55 -18.27 5.47
C VAL A 314 7.50 -17.12 5.83
N HIS A 315 7.63 -16.09 4.99
CA HIS A 315 8.52 -14.94 5.27
C HIS A 315 8.03 -14.05 6.40
N CYS A 316 6.72 -14.02 6.69
CA CYS A 316 6.16 -13.25 7.79
C CYS A 316 5.66 -14.14 8.94
N HIS A 317 5.40 -15.42 8.67
CA HIS A 317 4.88 -16.41 9.59
C HIS A 317 5.85 -17.59 9.71
N ASP A 318 7.10 -17.32 10.11
CA ASP A 318 8.09 -18.37 10.32
C ASP A 318 8.05 -18.90 11.76
N ASP A 319 8.56 -20.11 11.97
CA ASP A 319 8.78 -20.65 13.31
C ASP A 319 10.24 -20.46 13.75
N THR A 320 10.45 -19.60 14.76
CA THR A 320 11.76 -19.36 15.37
C THR A 320 12.40 -20.64 15.95
N GLY A 321 11.60 -21.63 16.38
CA GLY A 321 12.06 -22.91 16.89
C GLY A 321 12.53 -23.88 15.80
N LEU A 322 12.02 -23.73 14.58
CA LEU A 322 12.52 -24.44 13.40
C LEU A 322 13.63 -23.66 12.69
N GLY A 323 13.86 -22.39 13.03
CA GLY A 323 15.02 -21.60 12.62
C GLY A 323 15.20 -21.50 11.12
N LEU A 324 14.10 -21.50 10.34
CA LEU A 324 14.13 -21.54 8.89
C LEU A 324 14.43 -20.15 8.30
N LEU A 325 13.88 -19.08 8.88
CA LEU A 325 13.83 -17.72 8.32
C LEU A 325 13.74 -16.60 9.40
N GLY A 326 14.79 -16.40 10.21
CA GLY A 326 14.98 -15.14 10.93
C GLY A 326 14.29 -15.03 12.29
N ASP A 327 13.69 -13.87 12.59
CA ASP A 327 13.11 -13.54 13.92
C ASP A 327 11.67 -14.04 14.12
N GLY A 328 11.17 -14.89 13.22
CA GLY A 328 9.79 -15.40 13.20
C GLY A 328 8.83 -14.52 12.39
N GLY A 329 9.18 -13.25 12.17
CA GLY A 329 8.36 -12.31 11.43
C GLY A 329 7.10 -11.84 12.19
N PRO A 330 6.48 -10.74 11.72
CA PRO A 330 5.39 -10.07 12.42
C PRO A 330 4.11 -10.91 12.53
N GLY A 331 3.95 -11.91 11.66
CA GLY A 331 2.80 -12.81 11.65
C GLY A 331 2.89 -13.97 12.64
N ASN A 332 4.09 -14.31 13.13
CA ASN A 332 4.27 -15.32 14.16
C ASN A 332 4.51 -14.68 15.53
N VAL A 333 5.60 -13.92 15.68
CA VAL A 333 6.06 -13.38 16.96
C VAL A 333 5.47 -12.01 17.30
N GLY A 334 4.63 -11.47 16.41
CA GLY A 334 4.06 -10.13 16.53
C GLY A 334 5.00 -9.07 16.00
N GLY A 335 4.44 -7.91 15.68
CA GLY A 335 5.14 -6.84 14.98
C GLY A 335 4.15 -5.96 14.24
N PHE A 336 4.60 -4.82 13.73
CA PHE A 336 3.72 -3.84 13.08
C PHE A 336 2.50 -3.40 13.95
N GLY A 337 2.65 -3.46 15.28
CA GLY A 337 1.57 -3.18 16.24
C GLY A 337 0.61 -4.35 16.50
N PHE A 338 0.79 -5.50 15.85
CA PHE A 338 -0.01 -6.70 16.08
C PHE A 338 0.59 -7.60 17.16
N PRO A 339 -0.25 -8.26 17.98
CA PRO A 339 0.21 -9.23 18.97
C PRO A 339 0.78 -10.48 18.30
N ALA A 340 1.63 -11.21 19.03
CA ALA A 340 2.10 -12.51 18.61
C ALA A 340 0.94 -13.49 18.45
N ARG A 341 0.86 -14.16 17.30
CA ARG A 341 -0.19 -15.15 17.00
C ARG A 341 0.34 -16.57 16.92
N GLY A 342 1.66 -16.79 16.97
CA GLY A 342 2.27 -18.12 16.92
C GLY A 342 1.91 -18.92 15.66
N LEU A 343 1.38 -18.26 14.63
CA LEU A 343 1.01 -18.88 13.37
C LEU A 343 2.24 -19.11 12.52
N SER A 344 2.48 -20.35 12.10
CA SER A 344 3.62 -20.72 11.27
C SER A 344 3.19 -21.44 10.01
N PHE A 345 3.80 -21.06 8.88
CA PHE A 345 3.70 -21.72 7.58
C PHE A 345 4.98 -22.48 7.21
N ALA A 346 5.82 -22.81 8.20
CA ALA A 346 7.07 -23.55 8.02
C ALA A 346 6.85 -24.97 7.44
N ASP A 347 5.85 -25.67 7.95
CA ASP A 347 5.51 -27.02 7.52
C ASP A 347 4.01 -27.34 7.74
N TYR A 348 3.59 -28.52 7.29
CA TYR A 348 2.21 -28.98 7.35
C TYR A 348 1.65 -29.00 8.78
N GLU A 349 2.43 -29.47 9.76
CA GLU A 349 1.96 -29.58 11.15
C GLU A 349 1.86 -28.21 11.81
N SER A 350 2.81 -27.32 11.52
CA SER A 350 2.74 -25.92 11.95
C SER A 350 1.48 -25.22 11.44
N VAL A 351 1.13 -25.39 10.17
CA VAL A 351 -0.11 -24.81 9.59
C VAL A 351 -1.36 -25.39 10.26
N LEU A 352 -1.40 -26.71 10.50
CA LEU A 352 -2.51 -27.35 11.19
C LEU A 352 -2.64 -26.92 12.66
N SER A 353 -1.54 -26.57 13.31
CA SER A 353 -1.51 -26.13 14.72
C SER A 353 -2.24 -24.81 14.97
N GLY A 354 -2.55 -24.06 13.91
CA GLY A 354 -3.37 -22.87 13.95
C GLY A 354 -2.67 -21.63 14.51
N TYR A 355 -3.43 -20.76 15.16
CA TYR A 355 -2.95 -19.49 15.72
C TYR A 355 -3.44 -19.30 17.16
N LEU A 356 -2.84 -18.38 17.90
CA LEU A 356 -3.24 -17.98 19.26
C LEU A 356 -4.23 -16.82 19.21
N ASP A 357 -5.42 -17.01 19.78
CA ASP A 357 -6.39 -15.94 19.97
C ASP A 357 -6.01 -14.98 21.11
N ASP A 358 -6.87 -13.99 21.39
CA ASP A 358 -6.61 -12.98 22.42
C ASP A 358 -6.58 -13.56 23.85
N ALA A 359 -7.18 -14.74 24.06
CA ALA A 359 -7.11 -15.47 25.32
C ALA A 359 -5.87 -16.40 25.39
N GLY A 360 -5.02 -16.40 24.34
CA GLY A 360 -3.86 -17.28 24.24
C GLY A 360 -4.22 -18.74 23.93
N GLN A 361 -5.43 -19.01 23.45
CA GLN A 361 -5.88 -20.36 23.09
C GLN A 361 -5.59 -20.64 21.62
N ARG A 362 -5.18 -21.88 21.30
CA ARG A 362 -4.97 -22.31 19.91
C ARG A 362 -6.32 -22.48 19.20
N ARG A 363 -6.46 -21.82 18.06
CA ARG A 363 -7.62 -21.83 17.17
C ARG A 363 -7.22 -22.25 15.78
N SER A 364 -8.10 -22.98 15.10
CA SER A 364 -7.79 -23.48 13.77
C SER A 364 -7.97 -22.39 12.72
N LEU A 365 -7.04 -22.31 11.76
CA LEU A 365 -7.18 -21.49 10.56
C LEU A 365 -8.32 -21.95 9.63
N PHE A 366 -8.88 -23.12 9.89
CA PHE A 366 -9.92 -23.74 9.08
C PHE A 366 -11.29 -23.72 9.75
N GLU A 367 -11.39 -23.09 10.93
CA GLU A 367 -12.69 -22.73 11.49
C GLU A 367 -13.44 -21.85 10.48
N ARG A 368 -14.72 -22.14 10.30
CA ARG A 368 -15.58 -21.43 9.36
C ARG A 368 -16.29 -20.30 10.06
N ASP A 369 -16.38 -19.17 9.38
CA ASP A 369 -17.14 -18.01 9.84
C ASP A 369 -18.66 -18.20 9.63
N ALA A 370 -19.44 -17.13 9.84
CA ALA A 370 -20.89 -17.14 9.70
C ALA A 370 -21.37 -17.42 8.26
N ASP A 371 -20.53 -17.17 7.25
CA ASP A 371 -20.83 -17.41 5.84
C ASP A 371 -20.31 -18.79 5.36
N ASP A 372 -19.94 -19.66 6.30
CA ASP A 372 -19.32 -20.96 6.04
C ASP A 372 -17.96 -20.85 5.31
N VAL A 373 -17.24 -19.73 5.43
CA VAL A 373 -15.92 -19.54 4.80
C VAL A 373 -14.81 -19.87 5.81
N PRO A 374 -13.84 -20.75 5.50
CA PRO A 374 -12.69 -20.99 6.37
C PRO A 374 -11.89 -19.71 6.62
N LEU A 375 -11.44 -19.48 7.86
CA LEU A 375 -10.74 -18.25 8.25
C LEU A 375 -9.54 -17.91 7.35
N LEU A 376 -8.72 -18.91 6.98
CA LEU A 376 -7.61 -18.70 6.04
C LEU A 376 -8.09 -18.17 4.67
N VAL A 377 -9.19 -18.70 4.16
CA VAL A 377 -9.78 -18.25 2.90
C VAL A 377 -10.37 -16.85 3.07
N ARG A 378 -11.01 -16.55 4.20
CA ARG A 378 -11.57 -15.23 4.51
C ARG A 378 -10.50 -14.14 4.44
N VAL A 379 -9.35 -14.32 5.08
CA VAL A 379 -8.29 -13.29 5.07
C VAL A 379 -7.66 -13.10 3.68
N LEU A 380 -7.62 -14.15 2.85
CA LEU A 380 -7.17 -14.04 1.45
C LEU A 380 -8.19 -13.25 0.60
N LEU A 381 -9.48 -13.48 0.81
CA LEU A 381 -10.56 -12.73 0.17
C LEU A 381 -10.55 -11.26 0.59
N LEU A 382 -10.38 -10.97 1.88
CA LEU A 382 -10.28 -9.60 2.38
C LEU A 382 -9.13 -8.83 1.72
N ARG A 383 -7.99 -9.46 1.45
CA ARG A 383 -6.87 -8.78 0.76
C ARG A 383 -7.21 -8.40 -0.66
N ARG A 384 -7.93 -9.28 -1.35
CA ARG A 384 -8.41 -9.03 -2.70
C ARG A 384 -9.43 -7.89 -2.73
N ASP A 385 -10.30 -7.85 -1.73
CA ASP A 385 -11.29 -6.77 -1.60
C ASP A 385 -10.61 -5.44 -1.21
N GLU A 386 -9.54 -5.46 -0.41
CA GLU A 386 -8.67 -4.30 -0.17
C GLU A 386 -8.07 -3.73 -1.46
N GLU A 387 -7.46 -4.59 -2.29
CA GLU A 387 -6.86 -4.16 -3.56
C GLU A 387 -7.89 -3.63 -4.53
N ALA A 388 -9.10 -4.18 -4.48
CA ALA A 388 -10.22 -3.71 -5.29
C ALA A 388 -10.87 -2.42 -4.75
N SER A 389 -10.40 -1.89 -3.61
CA SER A 389 -11.06 -0.78 -2.90
C SER A 389 -12.53 -1.09 -2.56
N LEU A 390 -12.83 -2.37 -2.29
CA LEU A 390 -14.14 -2.91 -1.91
C LEU A 390 -14.22 -3.26 -0.42
N SER A 391 -13.17 -3.00 0.35
CA SER A 391 -13.15 -3.24 1.79
C SER A 391 -14.18 -2.38 2.51
N ASP A 392 -14.88 -2.97 3.47
CA ASP A 392 -15.66 -2.21 4.45
C ASP A 392 -14.69 -1.54 5.44
N PRO A 393 -14.65 -0.19 5.54
CA PRO A 393 -13.82 0.51 6.51
C PRO A 393 -14.19 0.18 7.98
N GLN A 394 -15.39 -0.37 8.22
CA GLN A 394 -15.88 -0.73 9.55
C GLN A 394 -15.54 -2.16 9.94
N GLU A 395 -15.02 -2.99 9.03
CA GLU A 395 -14.58 -4.34 9.38
C GLU A 395 -13.18 -4.35 10.00
N PRO A 396 -13.01 -4.93 11.21
CA PRO A 396 -11.71 -4.98 11.87
C PRO A 396 -10.74 -6.00 11.25
N GLN A 397 -11.26 -6.91 10.41
CA GLN A 397 -10.48 -7.97 9.79
C GLN A 397 -9.66 -7.41 8.62
N ARG A 398 -8.39 -7.80 8.55
CA ARG A 398 -7.44 -7.34 7.54
C ARG A 398 -7.11 -8.48 6.60
N GLY A 399 -6.91 -8.11 5.35
CA GLY A 399 -6.47 -8.98 4.30
C GLY A 399 -5.04 -9.46 4.50
N MET A 400 -4.78 -10.69 4.07
CA MET A 400 -3.44 -11.26 3.91
C MET A 400 -3.25 -11.73 2.46
N PRO A 401 -2.01 -11.69 1.91
CA PRO A 401 -0.78 -11.32 2.59
C PRO A 401 -0.64 -9.81 2.77
N LEU A 402 -0.14 -9.41 3.94
CA LEU A 402 0.04 -8.00 4.28
C LEU A 402 1.03 -7.33 3.32
N SER A 403 0.68 -6.15 2.80
CA SER A 403 1.49 -5.33 1.88
C SER A 403 1.91 -5.97 0.55
N LEU A 404 1.39 -7.16 0.21
CA LEU A 404 1.66 -7.84 -1.05
C LEU A 404 0.38 -8.03 -1.87
N PRO A 405 0.49 -8.31 -3.18
CA PRO A 405 -0.63 -8.67 -4.01
C PRO A 405 -1.51 -9.76 -3.37
N ALA A 406 -2.82 -9.66 -3.55
CA ALA A 406 -3.72 -10.76 -3.23
C ALA A 406 -3.29 -12.01 -4.02
N VAL A 407 -3.49 -13.18 -3.43
CA VAL A 407 -3.28 -14.44 -4.15
C VAL A 407 -4.17 -14.48 -5.39
N THR A 408 -3.65 -15.07 -6.46
CA THR A 408 -4.40 -15.22 -7.72
C THR A 408 -5.65 -16.06 -7.54
N ALA A 409 -6.58 -16.00 -8.51
CA ALA A 409 -7.80 -16.81 -8.48
C ALA A 409 -7.47 -18.32 -8.42
N GLU A 410 -6.44 -18.75 -9.14
CA GLU A 410 -5.95 -20.11 -9.19
C GLU A 410 -5.28 -20.54 -7.88
N GLU A 411 -4.51 -19.65 -7.25
CA GLU A 411 -3.91 -19.91 -5.94
C GLU A 411 -4.98 -20.00 -4.84
N LEU A 412 -5.96 -19.11 -4.86
CA LEU A 412 -7.11 -19.20 -3.96
C LEU A 412 -7.88 -20.50 -4.17
N GLN A 413 -8.14 -20.88 -5.42
CA GLN A 413 -8.78 -22.15 -5.79
C GLN A 413 -8.01 -23.35 -5.23
N LEU A 414 -6.67 -23.34 -5.30
CA LEU A 414 -5.83 -24.40 -4.73
C LEU A 414 -6.00 -24.51 -3.22
N VAL A 415 -5.93 -23.39 -2.48
CA VAL A 415 -6.12 -23.37 -1.03
C VAL A 415 -7.51 -23.88 -0.65
N GLU A 416 -8.55 -23.36 -1.30
CA GLU A 416 -9.93 -23.77 -1.04
C GLU A 416 -10.15 -25.26 -1.33
N SER A 417 -9.64 -25.76 -2.46
CA SER A 417 -9.75 -27.16 -2.85
C SER A 417 -9.02 -28.08 -1.87
N TRP A 418 -7.80 -27.70 -1.46
CA TRP A 418 -7.04 -28.45 -0.45
C TRP A 418 -7.79 -28.52 0.88
N ILE A 419 -8.36 -27.41 1.36
CA ILE A 419 -9.16 -27.39 2.59
C ILE A 419 -10.40 -28.28 2.45
N ALA A 420 -11.14 -28.16 1.35
CA ALA A 420 -12.37 -28.91 1.10
C ALA A 420 -12.13 -30.43 0.99
N GLN A 421 -10.97 -30.85 0.48
CA GLN A 421 -10.56 -32.25 0.34
C GLN A 421 -10.02 -32.85 1.65
N GLY A 422 -10.10 -32.14 2.77
CA GLY A 422 -9.62 -32.62 4.07
C GLY A 422 -8.13 -32.41 4.30
N ARG A 423 -7.50 -31.50 3.56
CA ARG A 423 -6.09 -31.09 3.67
C ARG A 423 -5.11 -32.25 3.51
N PRO A 424 -5.16 -33.04 2.42
CA PRO A 424 -4.22 -34.15 2.24
C PRO A 424 -2.78 -33.61 2.18
N ARG A 425 -1.85 -34.36 2.77
CA ARG A 425 -0.41 -34.10 2.66
C ARG A 425 0.06 -34.22 1.22
#